data_AF-A0A524PAG5-F1
#
_entry.id   AF-A0A524PAG5-F1
#
_cell.length_a   1.000
_cell.length_b   1.000
_cell.length_c   1.000
_cell.angle_alpha   90.00
_cell.angle_beta   90.00
_cell.angle_gamma   90.00
#
_symmetry.space_group_name_H-M   'P 1'
#
loop_
_entity.id
_entity.type
_entity.pdbx_description
1 polymer ?
#
loop_
_entity_poly.entity_id
_entity_poly.type
_entity_poly.pdbx_seq_one_letter_code
_entity_poly.pdbx_strand_id
1 'polypeptide(L)'
;MEITRDVILDLMPLYVAGEVSEDTRRLVEAFLEKDKGLANLAESTAAANLKDVPINFSKEQAMEAFEKANKMRVIRTLGLAAIIATTLLALLLIVPLIYMFVF
;
A
#
# COMPACT_ATOMS: atom_id res chain seq x y z
N MET A 1 11.57 2.18 -34.63
CA MET A 1 11.46 3.13 -33.50
C MET A 1 12.87 3.35 -32.98
N GLU A 2 13.31 4.60 -32.94
CA GLU A 2 14.60 4.94 -32.35
C GLU A 2 14.40 5.18 -30.85
N ILE A 3 15.23 4.52 -30.04
CA ILE A 3 15.19 4.69 -28.58
C ILE A 3 15.97 5.97 -28.29
N THR A 4 15.32 6.95 -27.66
CA THR A 4 15.92 8.25 -27.35
C THR A 4 16.55 8.25 -25.97
N ARG A 5 17.40 9.25 -25.72
CA ARG A 5 18.00 9.49 -24.40
C ARG A 5 16.95 9.64 -23.31
N ASP A 6 15.83 10.29 -23.61
CA ASP A 6 14.76 10.55 -22.65
C ASP A 6 14.08 9.24 -22.20
N VAL A 7 13.88 8.30 -23.12
CA VAL A 7 13.37 6.96 -22.77
C VAL A 7 14.32 6.25 -21.80
N ILE A 8 15.63 6.39 -21.98
CA ILE A 8 16.61 5.80 -21.05
C ILE A 8 16.59 6.53 -19.70
N LEU A 9 16.42 7.86 -19.68
CA LEU A 9 16.26 8.62 -18.43
C LEU A 9 15.04 8.16 -17.63
N ASP A 10 13.91 7.91 -18.31
CA ASP A 10 12.69 7.42 -17.66
C ASP A 10 12.86 6.03 -17.05
N LEU A 11 13.69 5.18 -17.68
CA LEU A 11 14.01 3.83 -17.20
C LEU A 11 15.07 3.81 -16.10
N MET A 12 15.82 4.90 -15.92
CA MET A 12 16.98 4.95 -15.02
C MET A 12 16.66 4.70 -13.55
N PRO A 13 15.57 5.25 -12.95
CA PRO A 13 15.21 4.93 -11.58
C PRO A 13 14.96 3.43 -11.35
N LEU A 14 14.28 2.77 -12.30
CA LEU A 14 13.98 1.34 -12.25
C LEU A 14 15.24 0.49 -12.45
N TYR A 15 16.13 0.92 -13.36
CA TYR A 15 17.43 0.29 -13.59
C TYR A 15 18.30 0.32 -12.32
N VAL A 16 18.42 1.50 -11.68
CA VAL A 16 19.17 1.67 -10.42
C VAL A 16 18.54 0.88 -9.27
N ALA A 17 17.21 0.78 -9.23
CA ALA A 17 16.50 -0.04 -8.24
C ALA A 17 16.71 -1.55 -8.46
N GLY A 18 17.08 -1.97 -9.67
CA GLY A 18 17.20 -3.37 -10.07
C GLY A 18 15.87 -4.00 -10.51
N GLU A 19 14.84 -3.19 -10.76
CA GLU A 19 13.45 -3.61 -11.03
C GLU A 19 13.12 -3.73 -12.53
N VAL A 20 14.13 -3.70 -13.40
CA VAL A 20 13.98 -3.90 -14.85
C VAL A 20 14.28 -5.35 -15.25
N SER A 21 13.67 -5.82 -16.34
CA SER A 21 14.00 -7.11 -16.96
C SER A 21 15.43 -7.11 -17.51
N GLU A 22 16.00 -8.30 -17.72
CA GLU A 22 17.36 -8.47 -18.25
C GLU A 22 17.55 -7.81 -19.62
N ASP A 23 16.55 -7.89 -20.51
CA ASP A 23 16.63 -7.27 -21.84
C ASP A 23 16.67 -5.74 -21.75
N THR A 24 15.85 -5.16 -20.87
CA THR A 24 15.84 -3.71 -20.62
C THR A 24 17.14 -3.26 -19.95
N ARG A 25 17.71 -4.09 -19.07
CA ARG A 25 18.99 -3.80 -18.43
C ARG A 25 20.12 -3.68 -19.46
N ARG A 26 20.24 -4.66 -20.35
CA ARG A 26 21.24 -4.65 -21.43
C ARG A 26 21.08 -3.47 -22.37
N LEU A 27 19.83 -3.07 -22.65
CA LEU A 27 19.54 -1.87 -23.45
C LEU A 27 20.08 -0.61 -22.76
N VAL A 28 19.79 -0.42 -21.47
CA VAL A 28 20.26 0.74 -20.71
C VAL A 28 21.78 0.76 -20.63
N GLU A 29 22.43 -0.37 -20.32
CA GLU A 29 23.88 -0.50 -20.28
C GLU A 29 24.55 -0.10 -21.61
N ALA A 30 24.02 -0.58 -22.73
CA ALA A 30 24.51 -0.23 -24.06
C ALA A 30 24.39 1.27 -24.39
N PHE A 31 23.44 1.98 -23.76
CA PHE A 31 23.32 3.44 -23.85
C PHE A 31 24.29 4.17 -22.93
N LEU A 32 24.49 3.66 -21.70
CA LEU A 32 25.45 4.23 -20.75
C LEU A 32 26.90 4.12 -21.25
N GLU A 33 27.25 3.03 -21.95
CA GLU A 33 28.58 2.88 -22.59
C GLU A 33 28.85 3.95 -23.67
N LYS A 34 27.80 4.39 -24.36
CA LYS A 34 27.90 5.39 -25.44
C LYS A 34 27.85 6.82 -24.93
N ASP A 35 27.11 7.08 -23.85
CA ASP A 35 26.95 8.41 -23.26
C ASP A 35 27.52 8.43 -21.83
N LYS A 36 28.77 8.89 -21.71
CA LYS A 36 29.44 9.08 -20.42
C LYS A 36 28.71 10.06 -19.48
N GLY A 37 27.96 11.02 -20.03
CA GLY A 37 27.14 11.93 -19.22
C GLY A 37 25.97 11.20 -18.56
N LEU A 38 25.38 10.24 -19.27
CA LEU A 38 24.32 9.38 -18.75
C LEU A 38 24.85 8.38 -17.70
N ALA A 39 26.05 7.83 -17.92
CA ALA A 39 26.74 6.97 -16.95
C ALA A 39 27.00 7.70 -15.61
N ASN A 40 27.55 8.92 -15.67
CA ASN A 40 27.77 9.74 -14.48
C ASN A 40 26.46 10.05 -13.74
N LEU A 41 25.38 10.29 -14.49
CA LEU A 41 24.06 10.52 -13.92
C LEU A 41 23.55 9.26 -13.19
N ALA A 42 23.67 8.09 -13.82
CA ALA A 42 23.29 6.81 -13.21
C ALA A 42 24.04 6.54 -11.89
N GLU A 43 25.35 6.79 -11.84
CA GLU A 43 26.16 6.66 -10.63
C GLU A 43 25.72 7.65 -9.54
N SER A 44 25.45 8.91 -9.91
CA SER A 44 24.97 9.92 -8.96
C SER A 44 23.57 9.58 -8.40
N THR A 45 22.69 9.04 -9.24
CA THR A 45 21.34 8.60 -8.85
C THR A 45 21.41 7.33 -8.01
N ALA A 46 22.35 6.42 -8.26
CA ALA A 46 22.60 5.26 -7.41
C ALA A 46 23.15 5.67 -6.03
N ALA A 47 24.06 6.66 -5.98
CA ALA A 47 24.57 7.21 -4.74
C ALA A 47 23.50 8.00 -3.95
N ALA A 48 22.58 8.68 -4.64
CA ALA A 48 21.47 9.40 -4.04
C ALA A 48 20.31 8.48 -3.61
N ASN A 49 20.14 7.31 -4.25
CA ASN A 49 19.26 6.22 -3.80
C ASN A 49 19.86 5.50 -2.59
N LEU A 50 20.09 6.26 -1.52
CA LEU A 50 20.19 5.71 -0.18
C LEU A 50 18.86 5.00 0.10
N LYS A 51 18.86 3.69 -0.17
CA LYS A 51 17.79 2.70 0.04
C LYS A 51 17.25 2.63 1.46
N ASP A 52 17.67 3.51 2.35
CA ASP A 52 17.19 3.65 3.71
C ASP A 52 17.18 5.14 4.07
N VAL A 53 16.23 5.89 3.54
CA VAL A 53 15.66 6.95 4.39
C VAL A 53 14.71 6.19 5.31
N PRO A 54 15.12 5.80 6.55
CA PRO A 54 14.17 5.30 7.50
C PRO A 54 13.12 6.39 7.61
N ILE A 55 11.91 6.09 7.18
CA ILE A 55 10.76 6.92 7.50
C ILE A 55 10.70 6.82 9.02
N ASN A 56 11.31 7.79 9.70
CA ASN A 56 11.27 7.94 11.13
C ASN A 56 9.85 8.43 11.41
N PHE A 57 8.89 7.51 11.33
CA PHE A 57 7.59 7.73 11.92
C PHE A 57 7.87 8.05 13.37
N SER A 58 7.74 9.32 13.77
CA SER A 58 7.70 9.65 15.18
C SER A 58 6.66 8.72 15.81
N LYS A 59 6.96 8.16 16.98
CA LYS A 59 6.01 7.33 17.74
C LYS A 59 4.62 7.97 17.81
N GLU A 60 4.53 9.30 17.84
CA GLU A 60 3.26 10.03 17.76
C GLU A 60 2.48 9.76 16.47
N GLN A 61 3.13 9.82 15.30
CA GLN A 61 2.45 9.64 14.00
C GLN A 61 1.96 8.20 13.80
N ALA A 62 2.72 7.21 14.27
CA ALA A 62 2.30 5.81 14.26
C ALA A 62 1.13 5.55 15.23
N MET A 63 1.14 6.20 16.40
CA MET A 63 0.09 6.08 17.41
C MET A 63 -1.23 6.72 16.93
N GLU A 64 -1.17 7.91 16.32
CA GLU A 64 -2.36 8.59 15.78
C GLU A 64 -3.03 7.81 14.65
N ALA A 65 -2.24 7.22 13.75
CA ALA A 65 -2.75 6.37 12.68
C ALA A 65 -3.43 5.10 13.23
N PHE A 66 -2.85 4.50 14.26
CA PHE A 66 -3.41 3.33 14.93
C PHE A 66 -4.72 3.66 15.66
N GLU A 67 -4.77 4.78 16.39
CA GLU A 67 -5.95 5.19 17.13
C GLU A 67 -7.14 5.50 16.21
N LYS A 68 -6.87 6.16 15.08
CA LYS A 68 -7.90 6.48 14.07
C LYS A 68 -8.43 5.22 13.38
N ALA A 69 -7.56 4.25 13.09
CA ALA A 69 -7.96 2.97 12.52
C ALA A 69 -8.81 2.12 13.50
N ASN A 70 -8.49 2.16 14.80
CA ASN A 70 -9.19 1.35 15.80
C ASN A 70 -10.59 1.90 16.13
N LYS A 71 -10.77 3.22 16.14
CA LYS A 71 -12.08 3.86 16.34
C LYS A 71 -13.13 3.39 15.33
N MET A 72 -12.73 3.21 14.06
CA MET A 72 -13.61 2.71 13.00
C MET A 72 -13.98 1.23 13.15
N ARG A 73 -13.10 0.41 13.75
CA ARG A 73 -13.41 -1.01 14.05
C ARG A 73 -14.42 -1.14 15.19
N VAL A 74 -14.23 -0.37 16.26
CA VAL A 74 -15.11 -0.45 17.45
C VAL A 74 -16.55 -0.06 17.13
N ILE A 75 -16.76 1.04 16.39
CA ILE A 75 -18.12 1.51 16.05
C ILE A 75 -18.86 0.50 15.16
N ARG A 76 -18.17 -0.08 14.16
CA ARG A 76 -18.77 -1.10 13.27
C ARG A 76 -19.15 -2.37 14.03
N THR A 77 -18.26 -2.86 14.89
CA THR A 77 -18.53 -4.06 15.69
C THR A 77 -19.67 -3.83 16.70
N LEU A 78 -19.73 -2.66 17.33
CA LEU A 78 -20.78 -2.33 18.29
C LEU A 78 -22.17 -2.24 17.62
N GLY A 79 -22.25 -1.64 16.43
CA GLY A 79 -23.50 -1.56 15.67
C GLY A 79 -24.03 -2.93 15.26
N LEU A 80 -23.16 -3.83 14.78
CA LEU A 80 -23.54 -5.20 14.44
C LEU A 80 -24.00 -5.98 15.67
N ALA A 81 -23.29 -5.84 16.80
CA ALA A 81 -23.67 -6.49 18.05
C ALA A 81 -25.06 -6.02 18.55
N ALA A 82 -25.36 -4.72 18.43
CA ALA A 82 -26.66 -4.18 18.80
C ALA A 82 -27.80 -4.77 17.95
N ILE A 83 -27.63 -4.83 16.63
CA ILE A 83 -28.64 -5.41 15.72
C ILE A 83 -28.90 -6.88 16.06
N ILE A 84 -27.83 -7.67 16.26
CA ILE A 84 -27.94 -9.09 16.62
C ILE A 84 -28.66 -9.26 17.97
N ALA A 85 -28.27 -8.47 18.98
CA ALA A 85 -28.88 -8.53 20.31
C ALA A 85 -30.38 -8.19 20.27
N THR A 86 -30.76 -7.12 19.56
CA THR A 86 -32.17 -6.72 19.41
C THR A 86 -32.96 -7.78 18.67
N THR A 87 -32.40 -8.37 17.61
CA THR A 87 -33.08 -9.43 16.83
C THR A 87 -33.32 -10.67 17.67
N LEU A 88 -32.31 -11.12 18.44
CA LEU A 88 -32.44 -12.27 19.33
C LEU A 88 -33.45 -12.01 20.44
N LEU A 89 -33.43 -10.83 21.05
CA LEU A 89 -34.39 -10.44 22.09
C LEU A 89 -35.83 -10.43 21.54
N ALA A 90 -36.03 -9.87 20.34
CA ALA A 90 -37.34 -9.83 19.71
C ALA A 90 -37.86 -11.25 19.42
N LEU A 91 -37.03 -12.13 18.86
CA LEU A 91 -37.40 -13.53 18.63
C LEU A 91 -37.76 -14.24 19.93
N LEU A 92 -36.96 -14.04 20.99
CA LEU A 92 -37.19 -14.65 22.29
C LEU A 92 -38.52 -14.23 22.93
N LEU A 93 -38.97 -13.00 22.68
CA LEU A 93 -40.25 -12.49 23.21
C LEU A 93 -41.44 -12.83 22.31
N ILE A 94 -41.27 -12.79 20.98
CA ILE A 94 -42.36 -12.97 20.02
C ILE A 94 -42.74 -14.45 19.88
N VAL A 95 -41.76 -15.36 19.84
CA VAL A 95 -42.02 -16.80 19.68
C VAL A 95 -42.94 -17.38 20.78
N PRO A 96 -42.71 -17.15 22.09
CA PRO A 96 -43.61 -17.67 23.12
C PRO A 96 -44.99 -17.01 23.09
N LEU A 97 -45.07 -15.72 22.71
CA LEU A 97 -46.35 -15.02 22.53
C LEU A 97 -47.18 -15.66 21.42
N ILE A 98 -46.56 -16.00 20.28
CA ILE A 98 -47.21 -16.74 19.19
C ILE A 98 -47.63 -18.13 19.68
N TYR A 99 -46.75 -18.82 20.39
CA TYR A 99 -47.04 -20.18 20.88
C TYR A 99 -48.26 -20.20 21.82
N MET A 100 -48.36 -19.22 22.73
CA MET A 100 -49.49 -19.06 23.65
C MET A 100 -50.81 -18.69 22.96
N PHE A 101 -50.75 -18.04 21.79
CA PHE A 101 -51.95 -17.62 21.07
C PHE A 101 -52.45 -18.68 20.08
N VAL A 102 -51.56 -19.52 19.57
CA VAL A 102 -51.86 -20.56 18.56
C VAL A 102 -52.25 -21.90 19.19
N PHE A 103 -51.71 -22.23 20.36
CA PHE A 103 -51.89 -23.53 21.04
C PHE A 103 -52.66 -23.36 22.36
#